data_AF-A0A426XJ39-F1
#
_entry.id   AF-A0A426XJ39-F1
#
_cell.length_a   1.000
_cell.length_b   1.000
_cell.length_c   1.000
_cell.angle_alpha   90.00
_cell.angle_beta   90.00
_cell.angle_gamma   90.00
#
_symmetry.space_group_name_H-M   'P 1'
#
loop_
_entity.id
_entity.type
_entity.pdbx_description
1 polymer ?
#
loop_
_entity_poly.entity_id
_entity_poly.type
_entity_poly.pdbx_seq_one_letter_code
_entity_poly.pdbx_strand_id
1 'polypeptide(L)' 'MLGQDQAWVSDQGSDDAVGPRREFAKGIEKLARNTLGDRRKKTVRLGARMPETVELAVVRSLFSLMVIIVVIIEL' A
#
# COMPACT_ATOMS: atom_id res chain seq x y z
N MET A 1 -39.36 -17.26 33.13
CA MET A 1 -38.35 -16.20 32.95
C MET A 1 -37.04 -16.88 32.59
N LEU A 2 -36.52 -16.65 31.39
CA LEU A 2 -35.11 -16.58 30.95
C LEU A 2 -35.07 -16.91 29.44
N GLY A 3 -34.47 -16.05 28.62
CA GLY A 3 -34.27 -16.36 27.21
C GLY A 3 -34.38 -15.14 26.32
N GLN A 4 -33.37 -14.25 26.36
CA GLN A 4 -33.17 -13.25 25.30
C GLN A 4 -31.78 -12.58 25.29
N ASP A 5 -30.84 -13.04 26.10
CA ASP A 5 -29.64 -12.27 26.47
C ASP A 5 -28.32 -12.81 25.89
N GLN A 6 -28.31 -13.87 25.07
CA GLN A 6 -27.06 -14.41 24.49
C GLN A 6 -26.77 -14.04 23.03
N ALA A 7 -27.62 -13.26 22.35
CA ALA A 7 -27.38 -12.89 20.94
C ALA A 7 -26.37 -11.75 20.73
N TRP A 8 -25.99 -11.02 21.80
CA TRP A 8 -25.24 -9.76 21.69
C TRP A 8 -23.75 -9.84 22.08
N VAL A 9 -23.23 -11.01 22.45
CA VAL A 9 -21.85 -11.15 22.95
C VAL A 9 -20.84 -11.50 21.83
N SER A 10 -21.29 -11.79 20.61
CA SER A 10 -20.38 -12.20 19.51
C SER A 10 -19.84 -11.06 18.64
N ASP A 11 -20.30 -9.82 18.80
CA ASP A 11 -19.94 -8.72 17.87
C ASP A 11 -18.79 -7.82 18.37
N GLN A 12 -18.32 -7.99 19.61
CA GLN A 12 -17.42 -7.03 20.27
C GLN A 12 -15.93 -7.40 20.24
N GLY A 13 -15.52 -8.35 19.36
CA GLY A 13 -14.18 -8.95 19.40
C GLY A 13 -13.19 -8.54 18.30
N SER A 14 -13.62 -7.80 17.27
CA SER A 14 -12.77 -7.52 16.09
C SER A 14 -12.37 -6.06 15.90
N ASP A 15 -13.07 -5.11 16.52
CA ASP A 15 -12.87 -3.68 16.23
C ASP A 15 -11.69 -3.04 16.98
N ASP A 16 -11.25 -3.60 18.12
CA ASP A 16 -10.09 -3.09 18.86
C ASP A 16 -8.75 -3.34 18.15
N ALA A 17 -8.68 -4.33 17.25
CA ALA A 17 -7.52 -4.56 16.38
C ALA A 17 -7.40 -3.53 15.25
N VAL A 18 -8.46 -2.74 14.99
CA VAL A 18 -8.50 -1.71 13.94
C VAL A 18 -7.79 -0.43 14.38
N GLY A 19 -7.75 -0.14 15.68
CA GLY A 19 -7.07 1.04 16.25
C GLY A 19 -5.60 1.14 15.84
N PRO A 20 -4.76 0.12 16.12
CA PRO A 20 -3.35 0.11 15.72
C PRO A 20 -3.15 0.09 14.21
N ARG A 21 -3.99 -0.65 13.46
CA ARG A 21 -3.93 -0.72 11.99
C ARG A 21 -4.20 0.62 11.33
N ARG A 22 -5.13 1.41 11.88
CA ARG A 22 -5.51 2.72 11.33
C ARG A 22 -4.44 3.77 11.55
N GLU A 23 -3.78 3.75 12.71
CA GLU A 23 -2.61 4.61 12.97
C GLU A 23 -1.42 4.23 12.10
N PHE A 24 -1.18 2.92 11.91
CA PHE A 24 -0.14 2.43 11.03
C PHE A 24 -0.39 2.81 9.56
N ALA A 25 -1.63 2.66 9.08
CA ALA A 25 -2.04 3.08 7.75
C ALA A 25 -1.86 4.60 7.55
N LYS A 26 -2.19 5.42 8.55
CA LYS A 26 -1.92 6.87 8.55
C LYS A 26 -0.41 7.19 8.51
N GLY A 27 0.40 6.43 9.26
CA GLY A 27 1.85 6.54 9.25
C GLY A 27 2.45 6.24 7.88
N ILE A 28 1.97 5.16 7.23
CA ILE A 28 2.34 4.79 5.87
C ILE A 28 1.88 5.85 4.87
N GLU A 29 0.65 6.38 4.99
CA GLU A 29 0.17 7.45 4.10
C GLU A 29 1.07 8.70 4.21
N LYS A 30 1.44 9.09 5.42
CA LYS A 30 2.33 10.24 5.68
C LYS A 30 3.73 10.01 5.11
N LEU A 31 4.28 8.80 5.29
CA LEU A 31 5.59 8.41 4.74
C LEU A 31 5.58 8.33 3.22
N ALA A 32 4.53 7.73 2.65
CA ALA A 32 4.32 7.65 1.22
C ALA A 32 4.23 9.05 0.62
N ARG A 33 3.43 9.96 1.20
CA ARG A 33 3.30 11.34 0.71
C ARG A 33 4.62 12.11 0.73
N ASN A 34 5.40 12.00 1.81
CA ASN A 34 6.73 12.61 1.92
C ASN A 34 7.69 12.05 0.85
N THR A 35 7.77 10.72 0.77
CA THR A 35 8.69 10.02 -0.14
C THR A 35 8.31 10.25 -1.62
N LEU A 36 7.01 10.23 -1.95
CA LEU A 36 6.53 10.47 -3.31
C LEU A 36 6.85 11.90 -3.77
N GLY A 37 6.74 12.90 -2.88
CA GLY A 37 7.01 14.29 -3.19
C GLY A 37 8.47 14.54 -3.57
N ASP A 38 9.41 14.07 -2.75
CA ASP A 38 10.84 14.24 -3.00
C ASP A 38 11.31 13.43 -4.22
N ARG A 39 10.82 12.18 -4.34
CA ARG A 39 11.18 11.30 -5.45
C ARG A 39 10.59 11.79 -6.78
N ARG A 40 9.32 12.25 -6.82
CA ARG A 40 8.72 12.82 -8.04
C ARG A 40 9.50 14.02 -8.53
N LYS A 41 9.94 14.92 -7.66
CA LYS A 41 10.70 16.10 -8.07
C LYS A 41 12.03 15.73 -8.74
N LYS A 42 12.71 14.70 -8.25
CA LYS A 42 13.96 14.18 -8.85
C LYS A 42 13.69 13.40 -10.14
N THR A 43 12.67 12.54 -10.17
CA THR A 43 12.29 11.76 -11.36
C THR A 43 11.79 12.65 -12.49
N VAL A 44 10.99 13.69 -12.20
CA VAL A 44 10.52 14.65 -13.23
C VAL A 44 11.70 15.42 -13.81
N ARG A 45 12.63 15.89 -12.97
CA ARG A 45 13.83 16.59 -13.45
C ARG A 45 14.76 15.67 -14.27
N LEU A 46 14.86 14.39 -13.90
CA LEU A 46 15.63 13.39 -14.65
C LEU A 46 14.93 13.00 -15.96
N GLY A 47 13.61 12.79 -15.94
CA GLY A 47 12.81 12.48 -17.12
C GLY A 47 12.79 13.62 -18.14
N ALA A 48 12.79 14.87 -17.68
CA ALA A 48 12.92 16.03 -18.56
C ALA A 48 14.31 16.16 -19.22
N ARG A 49 15.37 15.61 -18.59
CA ARG A 49 16.75 15.66 -19.10
C ARG A 49 17.14 14.45 -19.95
N MET A 50 16.56 13.28 -19.67
CA MET A 50 16.81 12.01 -20.37
C MET A 50 15.54 11.14 -20.42
N PRO A 51 14.60 11.43 -21.32
CA PRO A 51 13.32 10.73 -21.38
C PRO A 51 13.48 9.24 -21.76
N GLU A 52 14.39 8.93 -22.69
CA GLU A 52 14.61 7.57 -23.22
C GLU A 52 15.10 6.58 -22.14
N THR A 53 16.00 7.04 -21.25
CA THR A 53 16.52 6.20 -20.16
C THR A 53 15.48 5.97 -19.07
N VAL A 54 14.60 6.95 -18.84
CA VAL A 54 13.52 6.83 -17.86
C VAL A 54 12.42 5.90 -18.38
N GLU A 55 12.06 5.97 -19.66
CA GLU A 55 11.12 5.01 -20.27
C GLU A 55 11.63 3.58 -20.17
N LEU A 56 12.89 3.33 -20.54
CA LEU A 56 13.47 1.99 -20.43
C LEU A 56 13.51 1.48 -18.98
N ALA A 57 13.84 2.35 -18.02
CA ALA A 57 13.83 1.99 -16.61
C ALA A 57 12.42 1.66 -16.10
N VAL A 58 11.40 2.41 -16.53
CA VAL A 58 10.00 2.16 -16.17
C VAL A 58 9.50 0.86 -16.80
N VAL A 59 9.76 0.63 -18.09
CA VAL A 59 9.37 -0.62 -18.79
C VAL A 59 10.00 -1.85 -18.13
N ARG A 60 11.30 -1.78 -17.81
CA ARG A 60 11.98 -2.87 -17.08
C ARG A 60 11.40 -3.07 -15.68
N SER A 61 11.06 -1.99 -14.98
CA SER A 61 10.43 -2.06 -13.65
C SER A 61 9.03 -2.66 -13.70
N LEU A 62 8.22 -2.32 -14.70
CA LEU A 62 6.87 -2.87 -14.88
C LEU A 62 6.93 -4.35 -15.26
N PHE A 63 7.85 -4.73 -16.15
CA PHE A 63 8.08 -6.13 -16.51
C PHE A 63 8.51 -6.96 -15.29
N SER A 64 9.49 -6.46 -14.53
CA SER A 64 9.94 -7.13 -13.30
C SER A 64 8.81 -7.26 -12.28
N LEU A 65 7.98 -6.23 -12.13
CA LEU A 65 6.84 -6.26 -11.21
C LEU A 65 5.79 -7.27 -11.66
N MET A 66 5.51 -7.36 -12.96
CA MET A 66 4.57 -8.32 -13.53
C MET A 66 5.02 -9.75 -13.24
N VAL A 67 6.32 -10.05 -13.41
CA VAL A 67 6.89 -11.37 -13.07
C VAL A 67 6.75 -11.66 -11.57
N ILE A 68 7.08 -10.69 -10.71
CA ILE A 68 6.96 -10.86 -9.25
C ILE A 68 5.51 -11.14 -8.84
N ILE A 69 4.55 -10.41 -9.41
CA ILE A 69 3.13 -10.60 -9.10
C ILE A 69 2.66 -12.00 -9.54
N VAL A 70 3.03 -12.45 -10.74
CA VAL A 70 2.70 -13.81 -11.20
C VAL A 70 3.30 -14.86 -10.27
N VAL A 71 4.56 -14.72 -9.85
CA VAL A 71 5.20 -15.65 -8.91
C VAL A 71 4.51 -15.68 -7.54
N ILE A 72 4.00 -14.55 -7.05
CA ILE A 72 3.27 -14.48 -5.77
C ILE A 72 1.87 -15.11 -5.88
N ILE A 73 1.22 -15.02 -7.03
CA ILE A 73 -0.12 -15.58 -7.24
C ILE A 73 -0.06 -17.10 -7.46
N GLU A 74 1.02 -17.59 -8.06
CA GLU A 74 1.26 -19.02 -8.33
C GLU A 74 1.91 -19.78 -7.15
N LEU A 75 2.13 -19.11 -6.01
CA LEU A 75 2.71 -19.67 -4.77
C LEU A 75 1.64 -19.85 -3.69
#